data_AF-A0A2R6DRT7-F1
#
_entry.id   AF-A0A2R6DRT7-F1
#
_cell.length_a   1.000
_cell.length_b   1.000
_cell.length_c   1.000
_cell.angle_alpha   90.00
_cell.angle_beta   90.00
_cell.angle_gamma   90.00
#
_symmetry.space_group_name_H-M   'P 1'
#
loop_
_entity.id
_entity.type
_entity.pdbx_description
1 polymer ?
#
loop_
_entity_poly.entity_id
_entity_poly.type
_entity_poly.pdbx_seq_one_letter_code
_entity_poly.pdbx_strand_id
1 'polypeptide(L)'
;MQLPFDGDRVRGDSAAREQFYDARGYGTPRDGGVALAPVEAAHLLFRGDVEHLLDRRSGGEPLDFESFLASNAVSEVDFFVYKELRDRGFYLSPTELLAGDDADRREHHGDADRREHCGDDADRREHEANGAGDFVVYPRGDGPWDDTVAYRVWTVSERADVTAGTLRRIAACGSEADGTSGADGDGITGVLAVVDEESEVTYLAVEEPTIAGSTYHDLPAVAGALLSDRVLVTDPPAALHDRAFYGQPLDRDEQPVQLSLVEAAYLAERGLLAVDGGGERLVSRGRSVEGDRFSVDDLGHSELLVRVLPADHTFAPRDLALDVRLAHGVRKQLVFALTRVDAGIDWLTVSRLTP
;
A
#
# COMPACT_ATOMS: atom_id res chain seq x y z
N MET A 1 12.00 33.51 9.10
CA MET A 1 11.92 33.43 7.62
C MET A 1 10.50 33.79 7.22
N GLN A 2 10.28 34.52 6.12
CA GLN A 2 8.92 34.84 5.66
C GLN A 2 8.51 33.88 4.54
N LEU A 3 7.39 33.19 4.72
CA LEU A 3 6.86 32.22 3.77
C LEU A 3 5.45 32.63 3.33
N PRO A 4 5.31 33.42 2.25
CA PRO A 4 4.02 33.77 1.70
C PRO A 4 3.26 32.56 1.14
N PHE A 5 1.99 32.47 1.50
CA PHE A 5 1.02 31.54 0.94
C PHE A 5 0.09 32.30 -0.03
N ASP A 6 -0.02 31.84 -1.27
CA ASP A 6 -0.87 32.48 -2.30
C ASP A 6 -2.27 31.85 -2.44
N GLY A 7 -2.55 30.81 -1.66
CA GLY A 7 -3.79 30.04 -1.71
C GLY A 7 -3.63 28.65 -2.33
N ASP A 8 -2.54 28.45 -3.07
CA ASP A 8 -2.21 27.20 -3.73
C ASP A 8 -0.85 26.68 -3.21
N ARG A 9 0.17 27.55 -3.16
CA ARG A 9 1.53 27.16 -2.75
C ARG A 9 2.13 28.14 -1.75
N VAL A 10 3.08 27.63 -0.98
CA VAL A 10 3.93 28.44 -0.11
C VAL A 10 5.26 28.67 -0.79
N ARG A 11 5.66 29.93 -0.93
CA ARG A 11 6.91 30.31 -1.62
C ARG A 11 7.97 30.70 -0.62
N GLY A 12 9.14 30.08 -0.74
CA GLY A 12 10.34 30.42 0.00
C GLY A 12 11.42 31.00 -0.91
N ASP A 13 12.28 31.83 -0.34
CA ASP A 13 13.46 32.37 -1.01
C ASP A 13 14.60 31.33 -1.08
N SER A 14 15.80 31.76 -1.49
CA SER A 14 16.97 30.88 -1.56
C SER A 14 17.37 30.30 -0.20
N ALA A 15 17.19 31.05 0.89
CA ALA A 15 17.47 30.56 2.23
C ALA A 15 16.47 29.48 2.65
N ALA A 16 15.19 29.65 2.27
CA ALA A 16 14.17 28.62 2.47
C ALA A 16 14.47 27.36 1.67
N ARG A 17 14.96 27.50 0.43
CA ARG A 17 15.38 26.36 -0.38
C ARG A 17 16.49 25.56 0.29
N GLU A 18 17.56 26.22 0.72
CA GLU A 18 18.68 25.56 1.40
C GLU A 18 18.20 24.84 2.68
N GLN A 19 17.33 25.50 3.45
CA GLN A 19 16.84 24.97 4.72
C GLN A 19 15.86 23.80 4.57
N PHE A 20 14.96 23.85 3.58
CA PHE A 20 13.83 22.93 3.49
C PHE A 20 13.99 21.90 2.37
N TYR A 21 14.44 22.31 1.19
CA TYR A 21 14.65 21.38 0.09
C TYR A 21 16.01 20.69 0.22
N ASP A 22 17.11 21.43 0.11
CA ASP A 22 18.45 20.83 -0.01
C ASP A 22 18.83 19.98 1.22
N ALA A 23 18.40 20.39 2.41
CA ALA A 23 18.70 19.67 3.66
C ALA A 23 17.68 18.59 4.03
N ARG A 24 16.43 18.67 3.53
CA ARG A 24 15.30 17.91 4.11
C ARG A 24 14.23 17.46 3.11
N GLY A 25 14.43 17.69 1.82
CA GLY A 25 13.52 17.21 0.76
C GLY A 25 12.08 17.68 0.93
N TYR A 26 11.85 18.93 1.31
CA TYR A 26 10.53 19.57 1.21
C TYR A 26 10.48 20.47 -0.03
N GLY A 27 9.36 20.41 -0.74
CA GLY A 27 9.02 21.27 -1.86
C GLY A 27 9.79 20.94 -3.13
N THR A 28 9.72 21.88 -4.06
CA THR A 28 10.38 21.81 -5.36
C THR A 28 11.15 23.10 -5.61
N PRO A 29 12.42 23.04 -6.06
CA PRO A 29 13.19 24.22 -6.42
C PRO A 29 12.49 25.01 -7.53
N ARG A 30 12.28 26.31 -7.33
CA ARG A 30 11.68 27.18 -8.34
C ARG A 30 12.20 28.61 -8.23
N ASP A 31 12.56 29.21 -9.36
CA ASP A 31 13.02 30.61 -9.44
C ASP A 31 14.15 30.98 -8.45
N GLY A 32 15.03 30.02 -8.16
CA GLY A 32 16.13 30.18 -7.18
C GLY A 32 15.71 30.01 -5.71
N GLY A 33 14.42 29.90 -5.42
CA GLY A 33 13.86 29.55 -4.11
C GLY A 33 13.23 28.15 -4.09
N VAL A 34 12.21 27.97 -3.26
CA VAL A 34 11.45 26.72 -3.12
C VAL A 34 9.95 26.99 -3.14
N ALA A 35 9.19 26.13 -3.81
CA ALA A 35 7.74 26.07 -3.70
C ALA A 35 7.36 24.85 -2.86
N LEU A 36 6.63 25.07 -1.77
CA LEU A 36 6.11 24.02 -0.90
C LEU A 36 4.62 23.84 -1.18
N ALA A 37 4.17 22.59 -1.18
CA ALA A 37 2.75 22.27 -1.17
C ALA A 37 2.11 22.63 0.18
N PRO A 38 0.79 22.81 0.24
CA PRO A 38 0.09 23.06 1.49
C PRO A 38 0.39 22.01 2.57
N VAL A 39 0.40 20.73 2.21
CA VAL A 39 0.68 19.63 3.15
C VAL A 39 2.10 19.68 3.74
N GLU A 40 3.09 20.05 2.93
CA GLU A 40 4.47 20.22 3.39
C GLU A 40 4.60 21.40 4.35
N ALA A 41 3.94 22.51 4.02
CA ALA A 41 3.91 23.69 4.87
C ALA A 41 3.18 23.43 6.20
N ALA A 42 2.05 22.71 6.17
CA ALA A 42 1.34 22.27 7.37
C ALA A 42 2.25 21.43 8.27
N HIS A 43 3.03 20.51 7.70
CA HIS A 43 3.97 19.70 8.47
C HIS A 43 5.12 20.53 9.07
N LEU A 44 5.64 21.52 8.34
CA LEU A 44 6.67 22.44 8.86
C LEU A 44 6.13 23.33 10.01
N LEU A 45 4.89 23.79 9.91
CA LEU A 45 4.19 24.50 10.99
C LEU A 45 3.99 23.60 12.20
N PHE A 46 3.49 22.38 12.00
CA PHE A 46 3.26 21.38 13.06
C PHE A 46 4.53 21.07 13.85
N ARG A 47 5.66 20.90 13.15
CA ARG A 47 6.97 20.66 13.78
C ARG A 47 7.55 21.90 14.49
N GLY A 48 6.99 23.09 14.28
CA GLY A 48 7.54 24.35 14.75
C GLY A 48 8.82 24.77 14.02
N ASP A 49 9.10 24.21 12.84
CA ASP A 49 10.21 24.66 11.99
C ASP A 49 9.89 26.02 11.34
N VAL A 50 8.60 26.30 11.17
CA VAL A 50 8.02 27.56 10.75
C VAL A 50 6.96 27.95 11.79
N GLU A 51 7.00 29.18 12.30
CA GLU A 51 6.00 29.64 13.28
C GLU A 51 4.69 30.05 12.60
N HIS A 52 4.79 30.81 11.50
CA HIS A 52 3.65 31.33 10.75
C HIS A 52 3.94 31.44 9.25
N LEU A 53 2.91 31.24 8.43
CA LEU A 53 2.87 31.61 7.02
C LEU A 53 2.25 33.01 6.85
N LEU A 54 2.49 33.67 5.72
CA LEU A 54 1.86 34.96 5.40
C LEU A 54 0.78 34.77 4.33
N ASP A 55 -0.50 34.85 4.70
CA ASP A 55 -1.60 34.65 3.74
C ASP A 55 -1.79 35.87 2.84
N ARG A 56 -1.38 35.77 1.59
CA ARG A 56 -1.53 36.87 0.61
C ARG A 56 -2.97 37.13 0.23
N ARG A 57 -3.86 36.15 0.36
CA ARG A 57 -5.29 36.32 0.08
C ARG A 57 -5.95 37.21 1.12
N SER A 58 -5.43 37.17 2.35
CA SER A 58 -5.90 37.94 3.50
C SER A 58 -5.04 39.18 3.78
N GLY A 59 -4.27 39.66 2.79
CA GLY A 59 -3.46 40.87 2.95
C GLY A 59 -2.18 40.72 3.78
N GLY A 60 -1.71 39.48 4.00
CA GLY A 60 -0.48 39.15 4.72
C GLY A 60 -0.67 38.80 6.20
N GLU A 61 -1.88 38.42 6.60
CA GLU A 61 -2.13 37.95 7.97
C GLU A 61 -1.34 36.66 8.27
N PRO A 62 -0.81 36.50 9.50
CA PRO A 62 -0.08 35.31 9.89
C PRO A 62 -1.03 34.11 10.03
N LEU A 63 -0.68 32.98 9.43
CA LEU A 63 -1.35 31.70 9.64
C LEU A 63 -0.43 30.78 10.45
N ASP A 64 -0.82 30.45 11.67
CA ASP A 64 -0.25 29.33 12.43
C ASP A 64 -0.81 27.98 11.95
N PHE A 65 -0.35 26.88 12.55
CA PHE A 65 -0.78 25.53 12.19
C PHE A 65 -2.31 25.34 12.26
N GLU A 66 -2.93 25.75 13.36
CA GLU A 66 -4.38 25.57 13.56
C GLU A 66 -5.19 26.39 12.55
N SER A 67 -4.82 27.65 12.34
CA SER A 67 -5.48 28.53 11.37
C SER A 67 -5.27 28.06 9.94
N PHE A 68 -4.10 27.49 9.63
CA PHE A 68 -3.80 26.94 8.31
C PHE A 68 -4.62 25.70 8.00
N LEU A 69 -4.72 24.74 8.94
CA LEU A 69 -5.60 23.56 8.78
C LEU A 69 -7.07 23.98 8.63
N ALA A 70 -7.54 24.91 9.47
CA ALA A 70 -8.92 25.40 9.41
C ALA A 70 -9.26 26.16 8.11
N SER A 71 -8.24 26.57 7.33
CA SER A 71 -8.43 27.26 6.05
C SER A 71 -8.82 26.32 4.91
N ASN A 72 -8.82 24.99 5.14
CA ASN A 72 -9.02 23.93 4.14
C ASN A 72 -8.02 24.00 2.97
N ALA A 73 -6.87 24.65 3.17
CA ALA A 73 -5.78 24.66 2.20
C ALA A 73 -5.12 23.28 2.05
N VAL A 74 -5.32 22.39 3.02
CA VAL A 74 -4.76 21.05 3.07
C VAL A 74 -5.84 20.11 3.60
N SER A 75 -5.95 18.92 3.00
CA SER A 75 -6.77 17.84 3.53
C SER A 75 -6.19 17.32 4.85
N GLU A 76 -7.02 17.18 5.88
CA GLU A 76 -6.58 16.58 7.15
C GLU A 76 -6.08 15.14 6.95
N VAL A 77 -6.71 14.40 6.03
CA VAL A 77 -6.31 13.02 5.66
C VAL A 77 -4.89 13.03 5.09
N ASP A 78 -4.61 13.93 4.14
CA ASP A 78 -3.27 14.08 3.55
C ASP A 78 -2.23 14.47 4.59
N PHE A 79 -2.59 15.40 5.48
CA PHE A 79 -1.72 15.81 6.55
C PHE A 79 -1.33 14.65 7.47
N PHE A 80 -2.28 13.82 7.91
CA PHE A 80 -1.98 12.70 8.80
C PHE A 80 -1.09 11.64 8.13
N VAL A 81 -1.37 11.29 6.87
CA VAL A 81 -0.53 10.36 6.10
C VAL A 81 0.88 10.92 5.91
N TYR A 82 0.97 12.19 5.49
CA TYR A 82 2.26 12.85 5.27
C TYR A 82 3.09 12.92 6.54
N LYS A 83 2.48 13.35 7.64
CA LYS A 83 3.11 13.46 8.96
C LYS A 83 3.60 12.09 9.44
N GLU A 84 2.80 11.04 9.31
CA GLU A 84 3.16 9.71 9.79
C GLU A 84 4.30 9.08 8.98
N LEU A 85 4.31 9.22 7.65
CA LEU A 85 5.44 8.78 6.82
C LEU A 85 6.72 9.56 7.13
N ARG A 86 6.63 10.88 7.36
CA ARG A 86 7.78 11.69 7.77
C ARG A 86 8.32 11.29 9.15
N ASP A 87 7.44 10.97 10.09
CA ASP A 87 7.84 10.47 11.41
C ASP A 87 8.56 9.11 11.33
N ARG A 88 8.19 8.28 10.35
CA ARG A 88 8.88 7.02 10.02
C ARG A 88 10.19 7.21 9.25
N GLY A 89 10.57 8.46 8.97
CA GLY A 89 11.83 8.83 8.33
C GLY A 89 11.82 8.75 6.80
N PHE A 90 10.64 8.67 6.17
CA PHE A 90 10.54 8.73 4.71
C PHE A 90 10.62 10.17 4.21
N TYR A 91 11.29 10.35 3.07
CA TYR A 91 11.01 11.47 2.19
C TYR A 91 9.81 11.11 1.32
N LEU A 92 9.00 12.10 1.02
CA LEU A 92 7.88 11.97 0.09
C LEU A 92 7.54 13.35 -0.50
N SER A 93 7.01 13.35 -1.71
CA SER A 93 6.62 14.55 -2.45
C SER A 93 5.16 14.47 -2.88
N PRO A 94 4.38 15.56 -2.71
CA PRO A 94 3.03 15.65 -3.27
C PRO A 94 3.08 15.63 -4.80
N THR A 95 2.23 14.81 -5.41
CA THR A 95 2.26 14.59 -6.86
C THR A 95 1.80 15.81 -7.66
N GLU A 96 0.98 16.67 -7.06
CA GLU A 96 0.56 17.97 -7.62
C GLU A 96 1.74 18.90 -7.95
N LEU A 97 2.87 18.76 -7.25
CA LEU A 97 4.08 19.53 -7.52
C LEU A 97 4.89 18.91 -8.68
N LEU A 98 4.80 17.60 -8.87
CA LEU A 98 5.54 16.86 -9.91
C LEU A 98 4.89 17.03 -11.30
N ALA A 99 3.56 17.19 -11.36
CA ALA A 99 2.82 17.40 -12.61
C ALA A 99 3.09 18.77 -13.29
N GLY A 100 3.78 19.68 -12.60
CA GLY A 100 4.02 21.06 -13.02
C GLY A 100 4.97 21.24 -14.21
N ASP A 101 5.73 20.24 -14.62
CA ASP A 101 6.68 20.34 -15.75
C ASP A 101 6.05 20.02 -17.12
N ASP A 102 4.92 19.31 -17.15
CA ASP A 102 4.22 18.96 -18.40
C ASP A 102 3.09 19.91 -18.77
N ALA A 103 2.55 20.66 -17.80
CA ALA A 103 1.47 21.62 -18.03
C ALA A 103 1.94 22.82 -18.88
N ASP A 104 3.16 23.33 -18.65
CA ASP A 104 3.74 24.45 -19.39
C ASP A 104 3.98 24.13 -20.89
N ARG A 105 3.96 22.84 -21.29
CA ARG A 105 4.02 22.43 -22.71
C ARG A 105 2.66 22.31 -23.38
N ARG A 106 1.57 22.16 -22.63
CA ARG A 106 0.22 21.88 -23.16
C ARG A 106 -0.64 23.14 -23.30
N GLU A 107 -0.27 24.25 -22.67
CA GLU A 107 -1.00 25.53 -22.77
C GLU A 107 -0.97 26.21 -24.15
N HIS A 108 -0.31 25.62 -25.16
CA HIS A 108 -0.33 26.15 -26.53
C HIS A 108 -1.49 25.68 -27.41
N HIS A 109 -2.43 24.87 -26.91
CA HIS A 109 -3.66 24.55 -27.64
C HIS A 109 -4.89 24.73 -26.75
N GLY A 110 -5.54 25.88 -26.90
CA GLY A 110 -6.70 26.29 -26.12
C GLY A 110 -8.00 25.54 -26.45
N ASP A 111 -9.00 25.70 -25.59
CA ASP A 111 -10.23 26.40 -25.96
C ASP A 111 -10.96 26.86 -24.69
N ALA A 112 -11.56 28.04 -24.78
CA ALA A 112 -12.29 28.68 -23.70
C ALA A 112 -13.79 28.35 -23.81
N ASP A 113 -14.36 27.74 -22.78
CA ASP A 113 -15.70 28.06 -22.24
C ASP A 113 -16.23 26.89 -21.40
N ARG A 114 -16.47 27.15 -20.10
CA ARG A 114 -17.71 26.84 -19.36
C ARG A 114 -17.54 27.09 -17.86
N ARG A 115 -18.02 28.26 -17.44
CA ARG A 115 -18.64 28.50 -16.12
C ARG A 115 -20.10 28.02 -16.25
N GLU A 116 -20.85 27.46 -15.30
CA GLU A 116 -20.89 27.48 -13.83
C GLU A 116 -21.93 26.41 -13.37
N HIS A 117 -21.85 25.95 -12.11
CA HIS A 117 -22.94 25.69 -11.14
C HIS A 117 -23.01 24.31 -10.42
N CYS A 118 -23.27 24.39 -9.08
CA CYS A 118 -23.51 23.36 -8.03
C CYS A 118 -22.28 22.57 -7.55
N GLY A 119 -21.92 22.48 -6.26
CA GLY A 119 -22.65 22.49 -4.98
C GLY A 119 -22.31 21.16 -4.26
N ASP A 120 -21.68 21.21 -3.08
CA ASP A 120 -21.37 20.08 -2.14
C ASP A 120 -20.73 18.78 -2.68
N ASP A 121 -20.03 18.85 -3.82
CA ASP A 121 -19.35 17.70 -4.46
C ASP A 121 -17.81 17.89 -4.54
N ALA A 122 -17.19 18.75 -3.72
CA ALA A 122 -15.76 19.07 -3.84
C ALA A 122 -14.86 17.85 -3.54
N ASP A 123 -15.14 17.13 -2.46
CA ASP A 123 -14.36 15.94 -2.05
C ASP A 123 -14.42 14.79 -3.06
N ARG A 124 -15.47 14.74 -3.89
CA ARG A 124 -15.70 13.62 -4.82
C ARG A 124 -15.03 13.81 -6.18
N ARG A 125 -14.72 15.06 -6.57
CA ARG A 125 -14.21 15.39 -7.91
C ARG A 125 -12.68 15.47 -8.00
N GLU A 126 -11.98 15.65 -6.88
CA GLU A 126 -10.52 15.83 -6.87
C GLU A 126 -9.76 14.49 -6.94
N HIS A 127 -10.24 13.42 -6.28
CA HIS A 127 -9.63 12.08 -6.33
C HIS A 127 -9.82 11.31 -7.65
N GLU A 128 -10.74 11.74 -8.53
CA GLU A 128 -10.97 11.06 -9.81
C GLU A 128 -9.94 11.45 -10.89
N ALA A 129 -9.26 12.60 -10.76
CA ALA A 129 -8.49 13.18 -11.86
C ALA A 129 -6.99 12.82 -11.90
N ASN A 130 -6.36 12.42 -10.78
CA ASN A 130 -4.91 12.20 -10.75
C ASN A 130 -4.56 10.70 -10.71
N GLY A 131 -4.26 10.14 -11.88
CA GLY A 131 -3.79 8.74 -12.01
C GLY A 131 -2.42 8.48 -11.37
N ALA A 132 -1.77 9.51 -10.79
CA ALA A 132 -0.40 9.46 -10.31
C ALA A 132 -0.25 9.34 -8.78
N GLY A 133 -1.36 9.35 -8.01
CA GLY A 133 -1.38 9.28 -6.54
C GLY A 133 -1.26 10.65 -5.88
N ASP A 134 -1.53 10.73 -4.58
CA ASP A 134 -1.43 11.96 -3.80
C ASP A 134 0.02 12.22 -3.39
N PHE A 135 0.76 11.14 -3.07
CA PHE A 135 2.19 11.20 -2.75
C PHE A 135 3.03 10.18 -3.52
N VAL A 136 4.25 10.62 -3.84
CA VAL A 136 5.38 9.76 -4.19
C VAL A 136 6.26 9.61 -2.97
N VAL A 137 6.51 8.38 -2.52
CA VAL A 137 7.36 8.08 -1.37
C VAL A 137 8.65 7.43 -1.84
N TYR A 138 9.77 7.98 -1.40
CA TYR A 138 11.10 7.54 -1.80
C TYR A 138 11.59 6.39 -0.90
N PRO A 139 12.45 5.49 -1.40
CA PRO A 139 13.11 4.48 -0.57
C PRO A 139 13.84 5.10 0.62
N ARG A 140 14.03 4.34 1.71
CA ARG A 140 14.78 4.87 2.87
C ARG A 140 16.22 5.17 2.46
N GLY A 141 16.63 6.42 2.62
CA GLY A 141 17.96 6.91 2.24
C GLY A 141 17.96 7.72 0.95
N ASP A 142 16.94 7.52 0.12
CA ASP A 142 16.71 8.27 -1.12
C ASP A 142 15.71 9.40 -0.85
N GLY A 143 15.70 10.42 -1.70
CA GLY A 143 14.83 11.57 -1.59
C GLY A 143 14.40 12.15 -2.94
N PRO A 144 13.81 13.35 -2.96
CA PRO A 144 13.26 13.97 -4.18
C PRO A 144 14.29 14.38 -5.23
N TRP A 145 15.57 14.16 -4.98
CA TRP A 145 16.67 14.34 -5.92
C TRP A 145 17.14 13.02 -6.53
N ASP A 146 16.60 11.90 -6.07
CA ASP A 146 16.88 10.56 -6.57
C ASP A 146 15.75 10.12 -7.51
N ASP A 147 16.11 9.45 -8.61
CA ASP A 147 15.18 8.96 -9.63
C ASP A 147 14.57 7.59 -9.25
N THR A 148 14.25 7.39 -7.97
CA THR A 148 13.75 6.13 -7.40
C THR A 148 12.45 6.35 -6.63
N VAL A 149 11.51 5.41 -6.75
CA VAL A 149 10.23 5.48 -6.02
C VAL A 149 9.94 4.14 -5.36
N ALA A 150 9.61 4.17 -4.07
CA ALA A 150 9.17 3.00 -3.32
C ALA A 150 7.66 2.81 -3.44
N TYR A 151 6.89 3.87 -3.17
CA TYR A 151 5.43 3.81 -3.11
C TYR A 151 4.79 4.99 -3.84
N ARG A 152 3.67 4.74 -4.51
CA ARG A 152 2.67 5.77 -4.83
C ARG A 152 1.49 5.60 -3.89
N VAL A 153 1.15 6.65 -3.17
CA VAL A 153 0.15 6.61 -2.09
C VAL A 153 -1.08 7.42 -2.46
N TRP A 154 -2.25 6.80 -2.38
CA TRP A 154 -3.56 7.43 -2.41
C TRP A 154 -4.10 7.52 -1.00
N THR A 155 -4.53 8.69 -0.58
CA THR A 155 -5.09 8.93 0.74
C THR A 155 -6.60 8.89 0.70
N VAL A 156 -7.21 8.24 1.68
CA VAL A 156 -8.66 8.22 1.82
C VAL A 156 -9.05 8.23 3.30
N SER A 157 -10.17 8.88 3.61
CA SER A 157 -10.85 8.66 4.89
C SER A 157 -11.46 7.25 4.93
N GLU A 158 -11.53 6.63 6.11
CA GLU A 158 -12.24 5.35 6.28
C GLU A 158 -13.72 5.40 5.84
N ARG A 159 -14.30 6.61 5.83
CA ARG A 159 -15.71 6.89 5.50
C ARG A 159 -15.90 7.17 4.01
N ALA A 160 -14.83 7.24 3.23
CA ALA A 160 -14.90 7.50 1.79
C ALA A 160 -15.37 6.27 1.02
N ASP A 161 -15.91 6.50 -0.17
CA ASP A 161 -16.22 5.45 -1.14
C ASP A 161 -15.02 5.24 -2.07
N VAL A 162 -14.53 4.01 -2.19
CA VAL A 162 -13.44 3.67 -3.12
C VAL A 162 -13.96 2.76 -4.22
N THR A 163 -14.01 3.25 -5.45
CA THR A 163 -14.47 2.41 -6.58
C THR A 163 -13.44 1.34 -6.94
N ALA A 164 -13.91 0.22 -7.49
CA ALA A 164 -13.06 -0.80 -8.07
C ALA A 164 -12.14 -0.24 -9.17
N GLY A 165 -12.61 0.78 -9.91
CA GLY A 165 -11.80 1.52 -10.88
C GLY A 165 -10.62 2.26 -10.23
N THR A 166 -10.82 2.86 -9.05
CA THR A 166 -9.73 3.47 -8.28
C THR A 166 -8.70 2.43 -7.85
N LEU A 167 -9.12 1.32 -7.23
CA LEU A 167 -8.18 0.26 -6.82
C LEU A 167 -7.38 -0.31 -7.99
N ARG A 168 -8.00 -0.46 -9.17
CA ARG A 168 -7.29 -0.87 -10.39
C ARG A 168 -6.24 0.13 -10.85
N ARG A 169 -6.52 1.43 -10.75
CA ARG A 169 -5.52 2.46 -11.06
C ARG A 169 -4.33 2.35 -10.12
N ILE A 170 -4.58 2.18 -8.82
CA ILE A 170 -3.53 1.97 -7.81
C ILE A 170 -2.68 0.74 -8.17
N ALA A 171 -3.32 -0.39 -8.49
CA ALA A 171 -2.62 -1.61 -8.89
C ALA A 171 -1.77 -1.46 -10.16
N ALA A 172 -2.21 -0.64 -11.11
CA ALA A 172 -1.52 -0.44 -12.39
C ALA A 172 -0.24 0.41 -12.27
N CYS A 173 -0.03 1.10 -11.15
CA CYS A 173 1.10 2.00 -10.95
C CYS A 173 2.48 1.33 -11.01
N GLY A 174 2.56 0.05 -10.69
CA GLY A 174 3.79 -0.73 -10.81
C GLY A 174 4.11 -1.18 -12.24
N SER A 175 3.18 -1.00 -13.19
CA SER A 175 3.34 -1.43 -14.59
C SER A 175 3.68 -0.28 -15.54
N GLU A 176 3.54 0.96 -15.11
CA GLU A 176 3.79 2.12 -15.96
C GLU A 176 5.29 2.33 -16.18
N ALA A 177 5.69 2.19 -17.45
CA ALA A 177 7.03 2.45 -17.97
C ALA A 177 7.37 3.95 -18.05
N ASP A 178 6.93 4.74 -17.06
CA ASP A 178 7.55 6.04 -16.83
C ASP A 178 8.97 5.75 -16.34
N GLY A 179 9.98 6.42 -16.91
CA GLY A 179 11.41 6.10 -16.76
C GLY A 179 12.00 6.13 -15.33
N THR A 180 11.17 6.12 -14.30
CA THR A 180 11.46 5.95 -12.88
C THR A 180 11.43 4.46 -12.52
N SER A 181 12.58 3.91 -12.12
CA SER A 181 12.67 2.53 -11.64
C SER A 181 12.27 2.43 -10.16
N GLY A 182 11.61 1.35 -9.77
CA GLY A 182 11.45 1.00 -8.36
C GLY A 182 12.80 0.73 -7.69
N ALA A 183 12.83 0.83 -6.36
CA ALA A 183 14.04 0.78 -5.54
C ALA A 183 15.00 -0.38 -5.88
N ASP A 184 14.43 -1.56 -6.14
CA ASP A 184 15.18 -2.82 -6.36
C ASP A 184 15.09 -3.33 -7.81
N GLY A 185 14.65 -2.49 -8.76
CA GLY A 185 14.29 -2.92 -10.11
C GLY A 185 12.95 -3.69 -10.19
N ASP A 186 12.24 -3.78 -9.07
CA ASP A 186 10.84 -4.19 -8.99
C ASP A 186 9.91 -3.02 -9.39
N GLY A 187 8.64 -3.33 -9.68
CA GLY A 187 7.63 -2.31 -9.96
C GLY A 187 7.35 -1.40 -8.75
N ILE A 188 6.86 -0.19 -8.99
CA ILE A 188 6.43 0.72 -7.92
C ILE A 188 5.19 0.14 -7.23
N THR A 189 5.19 0.02 -5.91
CA THR A 189 4.02 -0.47 -5.17
C THR A 189 2.95 0.62 -5.05
N GLY A 190 1.74 0.33 -5.52
CA GLY A 190 0.56 1.16 -5.30
C GLY A 190 -0.02 0.95 -3.90
N VAL A 191 -0.26 2.03 -3.17
CA VAL A 191 -0.69 1.99 -1.77
C VAL A 191 -1.93 2.84 -1.55
N LEU A 192 -2.93 2.28 -0.89
CA LEU A 192 -4.07 3.00 -0.33
C LEU A 192 -3.82 3.24 1.16
N ALA A 193 -3.62 4.50 1.55
CA ALA A 193 -3.50 4.93 2.93
C ALA A 193 -4.87 5.35 3.46
N VAL A 194 -5.41 4.57 4.39
CA VAL A 194 -6.73 4.79 4.99
C VAL A 194 -6.55 5.47 6.35
N VAL A 195 -7.14 6.64 6.53
CA VAL A 195 -7.15 7.37 7.81
C VAL A 195 -8.49 7.17 8.50
N ASP A 196 -8.49 6.70 9.73
CA ASP A 196 -9.70 6.51 10.53
C ASP A 196 -10.10 7.74 11.34
N GLU A 197 -11.22 7.66 12.05
CA GLU A 197 -11.75 8.74 12.89
C GLU A 197 -10.86 9.10 14.09
N GLU A 198 -9.93 8.22 14.48
CA GLU A 198 -8.95 8.45 15.54
C GLU A 198 -7.62 8.99 15.00
N SER A 199 -7.56 9.31 13.69
CA SER A 199 -6.37 9.75 12.97
C SER A 199 -5.27 8.68 12.88
N GLU A 200 -5.61 7.40 13.03
CA GLU A 200 -4.69 6.29 12.76
C GLU A 200 -4.66 5.98 11.25
N VAL A 201 -3.47 5.71 10.73
CA VAL A 201 -3.25 5.41 9.32
C VAL A 201 -3.03 3.90 9.13
N THR A 202 -3.78 3.30 8.21
CA THR A 202 -3.57 1.92 7.74
C THR A 202 -3.18 1.92 6.27
N TYR A 203 -2.02 1.33 5.96
CA TYR A 203 -1.54 1.17 4.58
C TYR A 203 -1.97 -0.18 4.01
N LEU A 204 -2.60 -0.13 2.84
CA LEU A 204 -2.99 -1.30 2.07
C LEU A 204 -2.25 -1.30 0.73
N ALA A 205 -1.41 -2.29 0.47
CA ALA A 205 -0.84 -2.49 -0.85
C ALA A 205 -1.92 -3.06 -1.77
N VAL A 206 -2.01 -2.53 -2.98
CA VAL A 206 -2.99 -2.92 -3.99
C VAL A 206 -2.23 -3.32 -5.25
N GLU A 207 -2.44 -4.55 -5.70
CA GLU A 207 -1.69 -5.13 -6.82
C GLU A 207 -2.62 -5.93 -7.74
N GLU A 208 -2.19 -6.12 -8.99
CA GLU A 208 -2.82 -7.05 -9.93
C GLU A 208 -2.14 -8.42 -9.79
N PRO A 209 -2.79 -9.42 -9.18
CA PRO A 209 -2.18 -10.71 -8.99
C PRO A 209 -2.16 -11.48 -10.31
N THR A 210 -1.05 -12.16 -10.58
CA THR A 210 -1.03 -13.17 -11.65
C THR A 210 -1.76 -14.41 -11.16
N ILE A 211 -3.00 -14.61 -11.61
CA ILE A 211 -3.77 -15.81 -11.30
C ILE A 211 -3.31 -16.96 -12.21
N ALA A 212 -2.23 -17.62 -11.80
CA ALA A 212 -1.76 -18.85 -12.43
C ALA A 212 -2.23 -20.06 -11.60
N GLY A 213 -3.33 -20.68 -12.04
CA GLY A 213 -3.78 -21.93 -11.46
C GLY A 213 -3.05 -23.12 -12.06
N SER A 214 -2.12 -23.72 -11.33
CA SER A 214 -1.84 -25.14 -11.47
C SER A 214 -1.84 -25.77 -10.09
N THR A 215 -2.83 -26.63 -9.83
CA THR A 215 -2.66 -27.63 -8.77
C THR A 215 -1.42 -28.45 -9.13
N TYR A 216 -0.61 -28.81 -8.13
CA TYR A 216 0.71 -29.47 -8.19
C TYR A 216 1.90 -28.51 -8.30
N HIS A 217 2.32 -27.99 -7.14
CA HIS A 217 3.75 -27.72 -6.95
C HIS A 217 4.48 -29.06 -7.03
N ASP A 218 5.39 -29.22 -7.99
CA ASP A 218 6.30 -30.35 -8.06
C ASP A 218 7.32 -30.22 -6.91
N LEU A 219 6.86 -30.56 -5.71
CA LEU A 219 7.68 -30.55 -4.50
C LEU A 219 8.56 -31.80 -4.50
N PRO A 220 9.89 -31.67 -4.27
CA PRO A 220 10.71 -32.85 -4.06
C PRO A 220 10.28 -33.52 -2.74
N ALA A 221 10.32 -34.85 -2.72
CA ALA A 221 10.00 -35.60 -1.51
C ALA A 221 10.98 -35.24 -0.38
N VAL A 222 10.44 -34.94 0.80
CA VAL A 222 11.19 -34.57 2.00
C VAL A 222 11.07 -35.64 3.07
N ALA A 223 12.04 -35.69 3.97
CA ALA A 223 11.98 -36.52 5.17
C ALA A 223 11.73 -35.63 6.40
N GLY A 224 10.87 -36.09 7.31
CA GLY A 224 10.60 -35.40 8.57
C GLY A 224 10.64 -36.34 9.77
N ALA A 225 10.88 -35.77 10.94
CA ALA A 225 10.83 -36.46 12.22
C ALA A 225 9.51 -36.15 12.94
N LEU A 226 8.67 -37.16 13.18
CA LEU A 226 7.43 -37.01 13.95
C LEU A 226 7.74 -36.80 15.43
N LEU A 227 7.41 -35.61 15.94
CA LEU A 227 7.46 -35.24 17.34
C LEU A 227 6.10 -35.49 18.02
N SER A 228 5.91 -34.90 19.20
CA SER A 228 4.68 -35.06 19.98
C SER A 228 3.44 -34.53 19.26
N ASP A 229 3.51 -33.36 18.63
CA ASP A 229 2.36 -32.64 18.07
C ASP A 229 2.63 -32.03 16.68
N ARG A 230 3.78 -32.35 16.08
CA ARG A 230 4.26 -31.77 14.81
C ARG A 230 5.28 -32.68 14.14
N VAL A 231 5.58 -32.42 12.88
CA VAL A 231 6.70 -33.05 12.15
C VAL A 231 7.76 -32.00 11.87
N LEU A 232 9.01 -32.30 12.20
CA LEU A 232 10.15 -31.43 11.93
C LEU A 232 10.83 -31.86 10.63
N VAL A 233 10.93 -30.95 9.66
CA VAL A 233 11.73 -31.13 8.44
C VAL A 233 13.02 -30.36 8.64
N THR A 234 14.13 -31.09 8.76
CA THR A 234 15.43 -30.49 9.09
C THR A 234 16.01 -29.68 7.95
N ASP A 235 15.90 -30.21 6.72
CA ASP A 235 16.43 -29.60 5.50
C ASP A 235 15.31 -29.48 4.45
N PRO A 236 14.36 -28.54 4.63
CA PRO A 236 13.27 -28.33 3.69
C PRO A 236 13.78 -27.62 2.42
N PRO A 237 13.29 -28.00 1.23
CA PRO A 237 13.46 -27.19 0.04
C PRO A 237 12.73 -25.86 0.25
N ALA A 238 13.30 -24.74 -0.23
CA ALA A 238 12.69 -23.41 -0.12
C ALA A 238 11.22 -23.40 -0.59
N ALA A 239 10.92 -24.16 -1.66
CA ALA A 239 9.57 -24.29 -2.20
C ALA A 239 8.53 -24.88 -1.21
N LEU A 240 8.94 -25.62 -0.18
CA LEU A 240 8.00 -26.23 0.78
C LEU A 240 7.19 -25.18 1.52
N HIS A 241 7.86 -24.16 2.06
CA HIS A 241 7.21 -23.06 2.78
C HIS A 241 6.92 -21.88 1.84
N ASP A 242 7.90 -21.44 1.04
CA ASP A 242 7.81 -20.16 0.34
C ASP A 242 6.84 -20.18 -0.84
N ARG A 243 6.62 -21.37 -1.43
CA ARG A 243 5.78 -21.55 -2.62
C ARG A 243 4.56 -22.40 -2.38
N ALA A 244 4.71 -23.47 -1.62
CA ALA A 244 3.62 -24.40 -1.32
C ALA A 244 2.99 -24.15 0.05
N PHE A 245 3.52 -23.19 0.81
CA PHE A 245 2.95 -22.70 2.08
C PHE A 245 2.75 -23.78 3.15
N TYR A 246 3.48 -24.90 3.08
CA TYR A 246 3.45 -25.94 4.09
C TYR A 246 4.41 -25.63 5.24
N GLY A 247 3.88 -25.65 6.46
CA GLY A 247 4.67 -25.52 7.68
C GLY A 247 5.09 -24.09 8.01
N GLN A 248 5.96 -23.98 9.01
CA GLN A 248 6.49 -22.73 9.54
C GLN A 248 7.99 -22.87 9.83
N PRO A 249 8.84 -21.91 9.41
CA PRO A 249 10.23 -21.84 9.87
C PRO A 249 10.30 -21.66 11.39
N LEU A 250 11.28 -22.28 12.03
CA LEU A 250 11.51 -22.12 13.48
C LEU A 250 12.26 -20.83 13.82
N ASP A 251 13.10 -20.34 12.92
CA ASP A 251 13.91 -19.14 13.08
C ASP A 251 13.73 -18.19 11.87
N ARG A 252 14.05 -16.91 12.06
CA ARG A 252 13.93 -15.86 11.03
C ARG A 252 14.85 -16.04 9.81
N ASP A 253 15.94 -16.78 9.95
CA ASP A 253 16.97 -16.98 8.92
C ASP A 253 16.92 -18.40 8.27
N GLU A 254 15.77 -19.07 8.39
CA GLU A 254 15.31 -20.32 7.76
C GLU A 254 16.02 -21.66 8.05
N GLN A 255 15.20 -22.73 8.01
CA GLN A 255 15.42 -24.10 8.51
C GLN A 255 15.69 -24.22 10.03
N PRO A 256 15.08 -25.19 10.73
CA PRO A 256 14.14 -26.21 10.23
C PRO A 256 12.71 -25.68 10.06
N VAL A 257 11.92 -26.35 9.22
CA VAL A 257 10.48 -26.10 9.07
C VAL A 257 9.69 -27.11 9.89
N GLN A 258 8.73 -26.62 10.68
CA GLN A 258 7.77 -27.46 11.40
C GLN A 258 6.44 -27.54 10.64
N LEU A 259 5.98 -28.76 10.37
CA LEU A 259 4.67 -29.07 9.82
C LEU A 259 3.71 -29.45 10.94
N SER A 260 2.47 -28.98 10.87
CA SER A 260 1.39 -29.53 11.68
C SER A 260 1.13 -31.01 11.34
N LEU A 261 0.46 -31.74 12.23
CA LEU A 261 0.11 -33.16 11.97
C LEU A 261 -0.81 -33.32 10.76
N VAL A 262 -1.67 -32.33 10.52
CA VAL A 262 -2.58 -32.33 9.39
C VAL A 262 -1.80 -32.13 8.08
N GLU A 263 -0.93 -31.09 8.00
CA GLU A 263 -0.08 -30.84 6.81
C GLU A 263 0.82 -32.02 6.51
N ALA A 264 1.42 -32.61 7.56
CA ALA A 264 2.26 -33.78 7.42
C ALA A 264 1.49 -35.00 6.91
N ALA A 265 0.26 -35.24 7.40
CA ALA A 265 -0.58 -36.34 6.92
C ALA A 265 -0.96 -36.15 5.44
N TYR A 266 -1.30 -34.93 5.05
CA TYR A 266 -1.60 -34.58 3.66
C TYR A 266 -0.41 -34.79 2.72
N LEU A 267 0.78 -34.32 3.12
CA LEU A 267 2.00 -34.51 2.33
C LEU A 267 2.42 -35.98 2.26
N ALA A 268 2.25 -36.74 3.33
CA ALA A 268 2.53 -38.17 3.37
C ALA A 268 1.58 -38.98 2.47
N GLU A 269 0.29 -38.63 2.43
CA GLU A 269 -0.71 -39.26 1.54
C GLU A 269 -0.33 -39.07 0.06
N ARG A 270 0.25 -37.91 -0.29
CA ARG A 270 0.75 -37.61 -1.64
C ARG A 270 2.14 -38.17 -1.94
N GLY A 271 2.77 -38.86 -0.99
CA GLY A 271 4.13 -39.39 -1.14
C GLY A 271 5.22 -38.32 -1.14
N LEU A 272 4.92 -37.10 -0.70
CA LEU A 272 5.84 -35.95 -0.65
C LEU A 272 6.58 -35.85 0.69
N LEU A 273 6.08 -36.51 1.73
CA LEU A 273 6.72 -36.55 3.06
C LEU A 273 6.91 -38.00 3.51
N ALA A 274 8.17 -38.36 3.77
CA ALA A 274 8.54 -39.61 4.44
C ALA A 274 8.71 -39.37 5.95
N VAL A 275 8.12 -40.24 6.75
CA VAL A 275 8.23 -40.23 8.22
C VAL A 275 8.34 -41.64 8.74
N ASP A 276 9.08 -41.82 9.83
CA ASP A 276 9.17 -43.11 10.51
C ASP A 276 7.79 -43.56 11.03
N GLY A 277 7.35 -44.72 10.53
CA GLY A 277 6.01 -45.27 10.79
C GLY A 277 4.94 -44.83 9.80
N GLY A 278 5.28 -44.03 8.78
CA GLY A 278 4.42 -43.68 7.65
C GLY A 278 3.21 -42.80 7.99
N GLY A 279 2.36 -42.57 6.97
CA GLY A 279 1.18 -41.71 7.07
C GLY A 279 0.12 -42.21 8.06
N GLU A 280 -0.05 -43.52 8.22
CA GLU A 280 -1.01 -44.08 9.20
C GLU A 280 -0.66 -43.69 10.64
N ARG A 281 0.63 -43.62 10.97
CA ARG A 281 1.09 -43.17 12.29
C ARG A 281 0.82 -41.68 12.49
N LEU A 282 0.97 -40.86 11.44
CA LEU A 282 0.61 -39.43 11.48
C LEU A 282 -0.87 -39.22 11.72
N VAL A 283 -1.73 -39.90 10.96
CA VAL A 283 -3.20 -39.81 11.11
C VAL A 283 -3.63 -40.26 12.51
N SER A 284 -3.09 -41.38 12.97
CA SER A 284 -3.36 -41.88 14.33
C SER A 284 -2.92 -40.89 15.40
N ARG A 285 -1.75 -40.25 15.22
CA ARG A 285 -1.24 -39.23 16.14
C ARG A 285 -2.09 -37.97 16.09
N GLY A 286 -2.44 -37.50 14.90
CA GLY A 286 -3.30 -36.34 14.66
C GLY A 286 -4.65 -36.48 15.36
N ARG A 287 -5.35 -37.60 15.14
CA ARG A 287 -6.60 -37.91 15.84
C ARG A 287 -6.44 -37.95 17.37
N SER A 288 -5.32 -38.45 17.87
CA SER A 288 -5.03 -38.49 19.31
C SER A 288 -4.75 -37.11 19.92
N VAL A 289 -4.20 -36.16 19.15
CA VAL A 289 -3.80 -34.82 19.64
C VAL A 289 -4.90 -33.79 19.41
N GLU A 290 -5.56 -33.83 18.26
CA GLU A 290 -6.49 -32.80 17.80
C GLU A 290 -7.97 -33.24 17.84
N GLY A 291 -8.24 -34.54 18.00
CA GLY A 291 -9.58 -35.10 18.10
C GLY A 291 -10.42 -34.81 16.84
N ASP A 292 -11.63 -34.32 17.04
CA ASP A 292 -12.58 -33.97 15.97
C ASP A 292 -12.09 -32.84 15.05
N ARG A 293 -11.03 -32.11 15.42
CA ARG A 293 -10.45 -31.05 14.59
C ARG A 293 -9.46 -31.58 13.54
N PHE A 294 -9.07 -32.85 13.61
CA PHE A 294 -8.15 -33.45 12.66
C PHE A 294 -8.89 -33.85 11.36
N SER A 295 -8.68 -33.10 10.28
CA SER A 295 -9.25 -33.36 8.96
C SER A 295 -8.22 -33.13 7.86
N VAL A 296 -7.82 -34.19 7.14
CA VAL A 296 -6.84 -34.12 6.03
C VAL A 296 -7.50 -33.62 4.74
N ASP A 297 -8.79 -33.92 4.57
CA ASP A 297 -9.58 -33.53 3.40
C ASP A 297 -9.70 -32.00 3.24
N ASP A 298 -9.50 -31.24 4.32
CA ASP A 298 -9.60 -29.78 4.35
C ASP A 298 -8.30 -29.02 4.03
N LEU A 299 -7.17 -29.71 3.90
CA LEU A 299 -5.88 -29.07 3.56
C LEU A 299 -5.69 -28.73 2.09
N GLY A 300 -6.56 -29.25 1.22
CA GLY A 300 -6.62 -28.82 -0.17
C GLY A 300 -7.22 -27.41 -0.35
N HIS A 301 -7.70 -26.76 0.72
CA HIS A 301 -8.49 -25.55 0.59
C HIS A 301 -7.62 -24.30 0.37
N SER A 302 -7.52 -23.93 -0.90
CA SER A 302 -7.32 -22.60 -1.50
C SER A 302 -6.32 -21.66 -0.81
N GLU A 303 -5.20 -21.38 -1.47
CA GLU A 303 -4.25 -20.30 -1.12
C GLU A 303 -4.93 -18.91 -1.15
N LEU A 304 -6.04 -18.79 -1.88
CA LEU A 304 -6.76 -17.54 -2.11
C LEU A 304 -8.12 -17.52 -1.40
N LEU A 305 -8.48 -16.38 -0.83
CA LEU A 305 -9.85 -16.05 -0.43
C LEU A 305 -10.43 -15.15 -1.53
N VAL A 306 -11.19 -15.75 -2.46
CA VAL A 306 -11.73 -15.02 -3.62
C VAL A 306 -13.10 -14.44 -3.32
N ARG A 307 -13.27 -13.13 -3.51
CA ARG A 307 -14.56 -12.42 -3.49
C ARG A 307 -14.92 -11.99 -4.90
N VAL A 308 -16.08 -12.40 -5.39
CA VAL A 308 -16.59 -12.03 -6.72
C VAL A 308 -17.49 -10.82 -6.59
N LEU A 309 -17.15 -9.74 -7.29
CA LEU A 309 -17.85 -8.46 -7.23
C LEU A 309 -18.09 -7.90 -8.65
N PRO A 310 -19.09 -7.01 -8.83
CA PRO A 310 -19.23 -6.24 -10.06
C PRO A 310 -18.00 -5.36 -10.31
N ALA A 311 -17.64 -5.13 -11.58
CA ALA A 311 -16.48 -4.28 -11.91
C ALA A 311 -16.70 -2.78 -11.64
N ASP A 312 -17.93 -2.36 -11.37
CA ASP A 312 -18.32 -1.03 -10.91
C ASP A 312 -18.59 -0.99 -9.39
N HIS A 313 -18.19 -2.04 -8.65
CA HIS A 313 -18.37 -2.10 -7.21
C HIS A 313 -17.67 -0.93 -6.49
N THR A 314 -18.34 -0.42 -5.46
CA THR A 314 -17.80 0.59 -4.55
C THR A 314 -17.51 -0.06 -3.21
N PHE A 315 -16.25 0.01 -2.79
CA PHE A 315 -15.75 -0.49 -1.52
C PHE A 315 -15.80 0.60 -0.45
N ALA A 316 -16.19 0.22 0.76
CA ALA A 316 -15.85 1.00 1.95
C ALA A 316 -14.42 0.59 2.42
N PRO A 317 -13.49 1.53 2.67
CA PRO A 317 -12.16 1.23 3.19
C PRO A 317 -12.17 0.38 4.46
N ARG A 318 -13.16 0.61 5.33
CA ARG A 318 -13.39 -0.21 6.53
C ARG A 318 -13.63 -1.69 6.20
N ASP A 319 -14.43 -1.97 5.17
CA ASP A 319 -14.72 -3.34 4.74
C ASP A 319 -13.50 -3.98 4.08
N LEU A 320 -12.71 -3.22 3.31
CA LEU A 320 -11.42 -3.69 2.78
C LEU A 320 -10.47 -4.09 3.92
N ALA A 321 -10.32 -3.24 4.94
CA ALA A 321 -9.47 -3.55 6.09
C ALA A 321 -9.96 -4.78 6.86
N LEU A 322 -11.28 -4.97 6.98
CA LEU A 322 -11.87 -6.16 7.59
C LEU A 322 -11.62 -7.43 6.77
N ASP A 323 -11.79 -7.37 5.45
CA ASP A 323 -11.52 -8.48 4.54
C ASP A 323 -10.04 -8.90 4.59
N VAL A 324 -9.13 -7.92 4.59
CA VAL A 324 -7.67 -8.17 4.71
C VAL A 324 -7.35 -8.82 6.06
N ARG A 325 -7.92 -8.33 7.16
CA ARG A 325 -7.74 -8.91 8.49
C ARG A 325 -8.28 -10.34 8.56
N LEU A 326 -9.44 -10.61 7.95
CA LEU A 326 -10.03 -11.94 7.88
C LEU A 326 -9.13 -12.90 7.12
N ALA A 327 -8.70 -12.52 5.91
CA ALA A 327 -7.83 -13.33 5.06
C ALA A 327 -6.50 -13.67 5.75
N HIS A 328 -5.88 -12.67 6.39
CA HIS A 328 -4.68 -12.87 7.21
C HIS A 328 -4.93 -13.84 8.38
N GLY A 329 -6.07 -13.72 9.07
CA GLY A 329 -6.44 -14.61 10.17
C GLY A 329 -6.60 -16.08 9.77
N VAL A 330 -6.95 -16.36 8.51
CA VAL A 330 -7.09 -17.72 7.96
C VAL A 330 -5.93 -18.13 7.05
N ARG A 331 -4.84 -17.35 7.03
CA ARG A 331 -3.63 -17.59 6.19
C ARG A 331 -3.97 -17.76 4.70
N LYS A 332 -4.78 -16.85 4.17
CA LYS A 332 -5.11 -16.79 2.74
C LYS A 332 -4.81 -15.41 2.20
N GLN A 333 -4.46 -15.34 0.93
CA GLN A 333 -4.39 -14.07 0.22
C GLN A 333 -5.79 -13.64 -0.21
N LEU A 334 -6.19 -12.42 0.15
CA LEU A 334 -7.47 -11.85 -0.30
C LEU A 334 -7.36 -11.49 -1.78
N VAL A 335 -8.29 -12.00 -2.58
CA VAL A 335 -8.36 -11.70 -4.02
C VAL A 335 -9.78 -11.27 -4.37
N PHE A 336 -9.92 -10.17 -5.09
CA PHE A 336 -11.16 -9.74 -5.70
C PHE A 336 -11.19 -10.13 -7.17
N ALA A 337 -12.27 -10.80 -7.57
CA ALA A 337 -12.60 -11.11 -8.96
C ALA A 337 -13.67 -10.11 -9.42
N LEU A 338 -13.25 -9.09 -10.16
CA LEU A 338 -14.14 -8.05 -10.68
C LEU A 338 -14.71 -8.49 -12.03
N THR A 339 -16.04 -8.62 -12.09
CA THR A 339 -16.74 -9.19 -13.24
C THR A 339 -17.54 -8.15 -14.01
N ARG A 340 -17.48 -8.25 -15.34
CA ARG A 340 -18.33 -7.48 -16.27
C ARG A 340 -19.23 -8.45 -17.04
N VAL A 341 -20.45 -8.02 -17.36
CA VAL A 341 -21.46 -8.86 -18.01
C VAL A 341 -20.98 -9.42 -19.37
N ASP A 342 -20.03 -8.76 -20.04
CA ASP A 342 -19.51 -9.15 -21.37
C ASP A 342 -17.98 -8.99 -21.54
N ALA A 343 -17.22 -8.91 -20.44
CA ALA A 343 -15.76 -8.80 -20.51
C ALA A 343 -15.07 -9.80 -19.56
N GLY A 344 -13.74 -9.94 -19.70
CA GLY A 344 -12.92 -10.79 -18.85
C GLY A 344 -13.02 -10.42 -17.37
N ILE A 345 -12.40 -11.26 -16.52
CA ILE A 345 -12.31 -11.03 -15.08
C ILE A 345 -11.05 -10.19 -14.83
N ASP A 346 -11.21 -9.03 -14.19
CA ASP A 346 -10.08 -8.27 -13.66
C ASP A 346 -9.80 -8.75 -12.23
N TRP A 347 -8.54 -9.03 -11.91
CA TRP A 347 -8.15 -9.54 -10.60
C TRP A 347 -7.44 -8.45 -9.80
N LEU A 348 -7.72 -8.38 -8.49
CA LEU A 348 -7.03 -7.48 -7.57
C LEU A 348 -6.69 -8.21 -6.28
N THR A 349 -5.53 -7.93 -5.72
CA THR A 349 -5.17 -8.32 -4.35
C THR A 349 -5.00 -7.07 -3.51
N VAL A 350 -5.43 -7.16 -2.25
CA VAL A 350 -5.24 -6.11 -1.26
C VAL A 350 -4.60 -6.75 -0.05
N SER A 351 -3.47 -6.23 0.40
CA SER A 351 -2.71 -6.76 1.53
C SER A 351 -2.31 -5.63 2.49
N ARG A 352 -2.07 -5.96 3.76
CA ARG A 352 -1.60 -4.96 4.73
C ARG A 352 -0.11 -4.69 4.49
N LEU A 353 0.24 -3.42 4.35
CA LEU A 353 1.61 -2.96 4.20
C LEU A 353 2.11 -2.31 5.50
N THR A 354 3.39 -2.49 5.81
CA THR A 354 4.09 -1.70 6.84
C THR A 354 5.28 -1.04 6.17
N PRO A 355 5.15 0.25 5.76
CA PRO A 355 6.24 0.99 5.12
C PRO A 355 7.49 1.10 6.00
#